data_AF-A0A3N5PA99-F1
#
_entry.id   AF-A0A3N5PA99-F1
#
_cell.length_a   1.000
_cell.length_b   1.000
_cell.length_c   1.000
_cell.angle_alpha   90.00
_cell.angle_beta   90.00
_cell.angle_gamma   90.00
#
_symmetry.space_group_name_H-M   'P 1'
#
loop_
_entity.id
_entity.type
_entity.pdbx_description
1 polymer ?
#
loop_
_entity_poly.entity_id
_entity_poly.type
_entity_poly.pdbx_seq_one_letter_code
_entity_poly.pdbx_strand_id
1 'polypeptide(L)' 'PEPGGLSWYEMLTLLRAVISARNVVGCDIVELSPLAGMAAPNFLCAKLVYKILTYQFTK' A
#
# COMPACT_ATOMS: atom_id res chain seq x y z
N PRO A 1 9.01 7.01 -12.06
CA PRO A 1 9.18 7.55 -10.69
C PRO A 1 9.07 9.06 -10.76
N GLU A 2 8.50 9.71 -9.73
CA GLU A 2 8.30 11.17 -9.71
C GLU A 2 8.84 11.73 -8.38
N PRO A 3 9.63 12.84 -8.40
CA PRO A 3 10.05 13.53 -7.18
C PRO A 3 8.85 14.02 -6.33
N GLY A 4 9.04 14.07 -5.01
CA GLY A 4 8.03 14.60 -4.09
C GLY A 4 6.81 13.70 -3.83
N GLY A 5 6.90 12.40 -4.18
CA GLY A 5 5.86 11.43 -3.87
C GLY A 5 5.64 11.19 -2.38
N LEU A 6 4.56 10.48 -2.05
CA LEU A 6 4.19 10.14 -0.68
C LEU A 6 5.26 9.28 0.01
N SER A 7 5.57 9.62 1.26
CA SER A 7 6.31 8.73 2.13
C SER A 7 5.46 7.53 2.55
N TRP A 8 6.13 6.48 3.04
CA TRP A 8 5.47 5.29 3.57
C TRP A 8 4.43 5.60 4.66
N TYR A 9 4.78 6.48 5.60
CA TYR A 9 3.90 6.78 6.73
C TYR A 9 2.71 7.66 6.34
N GLU A 10 2.89 8.58 5.40
CA GLU A 10 1.78 9.38 4.84
C GLU A 10 0.77 8.47 4.13
N MET A 11 1.25 7.54 3.29
CA MET A 11 0.40 6.55 2.63
C MET A 11 -0.37 5.68 3.63
N LEU A 12 0.30 5.15 4.66
CA LEU A 12 -0.38 4.35 5.68
C LEU A 12 -1.42 5.14 6.49
N THR A 13 -1.17 6.43 6.74
CA THR A 13 -2.09 7.32 7.45
C THR A 13 -3.35 7.56 6.61
N LEU A 14 -3.16 7.86 5.32
CA LEU A 14 -4.25 8.03 4.36
C LEU A 14 -5.10 6.75 4.26
N LEU A 15 -4.47 5.60 4.03
CA LEU A 15 -5.17 4.32 3.89
C LEU A 15 -5.96 3.97 5.15
N ARG A 16 -5.38 4.18 6.34
CA ARG A 16 -6.08 3.92 7.60
C ARG A 16 -7.32 4.80 7.75
N ALA A 17 -7.22 6.09 7.43
CA ALA A 17 -8.34 7.04 7.53
C ALA A 17 -9.47 6.71 6.53
N VAL A 18 -9.12 6.35 5.29
CA VAL A 18 -10.12 5.96 4.28
C VAL A 18 -10.80 4.65 4.67
N ILE A 19 -10.00 3.65 5.04
CA ILE A 19 -10.52 2.33 5.40
C ILE A 19 -11.40 2.45 6.64
N SER A 20 -11.04 3.20 7.68
CA SER A 20 -11.90 3.35 8.87
C SER A 20 -13.21 4.07 8.59
N ALA A 21 -13.25 5.00 7.64
CA ALA A 21 -14.42 5.83 7.35
C ALA A 21 -15.36 5.27 6.27
N ARG A 22 -14.96 4.21 5.54
CA ARG A 22 -15.68 3.70 4.37
C ARG A 22 -15.72 2.17 4.33
N ASN A 23 -16.71 1.64 3.62
CA ASN A 23 -16.75 0.23 3.25
C ASN A 23 -15.92 0.01 1.99
N VAL A 24 -14.68 -0.49 2.14
CA VAL A 24 -13.80 -0.79 1.01
C VAL A 24 -14.18 -2.15 0.43
N VAL A 25 -14.66 -2.16 -0.81
CA VAL A 25 -15.13 -3.37 -1.52
C VAL A 25 -14.06 -4.02 -2.40
N GLY A 26 -12.94 -3.35 -2.62
CA GLY A 26 -11.82 -3.84 -3.43
C GLY A 26 -10.64 -2.87 -3.42
N CYS A 27 -9.47 -3.37 -3.77
CA CYS A 27 -8.23 -2.60 -3.94
C CYS A 27 -7.31 -3.34 -4.92
N ASP A 28 -6.65 -2.59 -5.80
CA ASP A 28 -5.58 -3.08 -6.66
C ASP A 28 -4.24 -2.40 -6.28
N ILE A 29 -3.13 -3.08 -6.60
CA ILE A 29 -1.80 -2.49 -6.58
C ILE A 29 -1.21 -2.71 -7.97
N VAL A 30 -1.00 -1.60 -8.68
CA VAL A 30 -0.56 -1.58 -10.08
C VAL A 30 0.79 -0.87 -10.21
N GLU A 31 1.38 -0.93 -11.40
CA GLU A 31 2.64 -0.27 -11.77
C GLU A 31 3.89 -0.74 -11.02
N LEU A 32 3.81 -1.81 -10.22
CA LEU A 32 5.03 -2.49 -9.77
C LEU A 32 5.73 -3.09 -11.00
N SER A 33 6.96 -2.67 -11.23
CA SER A 33 7.84 -3.18 -12.28
C SER A 33 9.00 -3.95 -11.64
N PRO A 34 8.89 -5.28 -11.48
CA PRO A 34 9.92 -6.09 -10.85
C PRO A 34 11.23 -6.07 -11.66
N LEU A 35 12.35 -5.91 -10.96
CA LEU A 35 13.68 -5.95 -11.57
C LEU A 35 14.47 -7.12 -10.98
N ALA A 36 15.12 -7.90 -11.85
CA ALA A 36 15.96 -9.01 -11.41
C ALA A 36 17.07 -8.51 -10.47
N GLY A 37 17.29 -9.22 -9.36
CA GLY A 37 18.26 -8.81 -8.34
C GLY A 37 17.82 -7.68 -7.41
N MET A 38 16.63 -7.09 -7.60
CA MET A 38 16.10 -6.01 -6.75
C MET A 38 14.73 -6.37 -6.16
N ALA A 39 14.74 -7.12 -5.05
CA ALA A 39 13.51 -7.58 -4.40
C ALA A 39 12.83 -6.52 -3.51
N ALA A 40 13.52 -5.41 -3.19
CA ALA A 40 13.02 -4.43 -2.22
C ALA A 40 11.68 -3.79 -2.61
N PRO A 41 11.44 -3.35 -3.87
CA PRO A 41 10.14 -2.82 -4.29
C PRO A 41 9.02 -3.88 -4.21
N ASN A 42 9.32 -5.13 -4.58
CA ASN A 42 8.36 -6.24 -4.49
C ASN A 42 7.93 -6.49 -3.05
N PHE A 43 8.90 -6.54 -2.13
CA PHE A 43 8.62 -6.69 -0.71
C PHE A 43 7.83 -5.51 -0.16
N LEU A 44 8.14 -4.28 -0.58
CA LEU A 44 7.40 -3.09 -0.16
C LEU A 44 5.93 -3.15 -0.60
N CYS A 45 5.66 -3.51 -1.86
CA CYS A 45 4.30 -3.71 -2.36
C CYS A 45 3.57 -4.83 -1.61
N ALA A 46 4.21 -5.99 -1.39
CA ALA A 46 3.61 -7.09 -0.63
C ALA A 46 3.26 -6.67 0.81
N LYS A 47 4.15 -5.90 1.46
CA LYS A 47 3.90 -5.35 2.79
C LYS A 47 2.77 -4.33 2.79
N LEU A 48 2.61 -3.54 1.73
CA LEU A 48 1.49 -2.61 1.58
C LEU A 48 0.16 -3.37 1.47
N VAL A 49 0.08 -4.43 0.66
CA VAL A 49 -1.10 -5.33 0.61
C VAL A 49 -1.43 -5.85 2.00
N TYR A 50 -0.43 -6.38 2.71
CA TYR A 50 -0.62 -6.92 4.05
C TYR A 50 -1.19 -5.87 5.02
N LYS A 51 -0.71 -4.61 4.94
CA LYS A 51 -1.23 -3.51 5.76
C LYS A 51 -2.67 -3.14 5.40
N ILE A 52 -3.01 -3.08 4.12
CA ILE A 52 -4.39 -2.80 3.66
C ILE A 52 -5.34 -3.88 4.18
N LEU A 53 -4.98 -5.16 4.02
CA LEU A 53 -5.76 -6.28 4.55
C LEU A 53 -5.90 -6.20 6.07
N THR A 54 -4.80 -5.91 6.79
CA THR A 54 -4.85 -5.71 8.24
C THR A 54 -5.86 -4.62 8.59
N TYR A 55 -5.77 -3.44 7.97
CA TYR A 55 -6.69 -2.33 8.27
C TYR A 55 -8.15 -2.64 7.92
N GLN A 56 -8.40 -3.47 6.91
CA GLN A 56 -9.76 -3.87 6.53
C GLN A 56 -10.37 -4.88 7.50
N PHE A 57 -9.59 -5.84 7.97
CA PHE A 57 -10.09 -7.00 8.75
C PHE A 57 -9.84 -6.92 10.26
N THR A 58 -9.05 -5.96 10.73
CA THR A 58 -8.82 -5.72 12.17
C THR A 58 -9.45 -4.40 12.65
N LYS A 59 -10.54 -3.98 12.01
CA LYS A 59 -11.37 -2.87 12.51
C LYS A 59 -12.06 -3.23 13.81
#